data_AF-A0A958L1N5-F1
#
_entry.id   AF-A0A958L1N5-F1
#
_cell.length_a   1.000
_cell.length_b   1.000
_cell.length_c   1.000
_cell.angle_alpha   90.00
_cell.angle_beta   90.00
_cell.angle_gamma   90.00
#
_symmetry.space_group_name_H-M   'P 1'
#
loop_
_entity.id
_entity.type
_entity.pdbx_description
1 polymer ?
#
loop_
_entity_poly.entity_id
_entity_poly.type
_entity_poly.pdbx_seq_one_letter_code
_entity_poly.pdbx_strand_id
1 'polypeptide(L)'
;MIDQFMLANPQFVDQLEQLIDESPEKKDELVRKYGGVVVQLAPATYRIARDPYAFTIIVHQDGSSTEGVEITDSAKEDLGKVFIDTRCLAMVDRELLDDVALLRKYQQLWLGGEDKACRDLLRDNGGAVRYGFQRFGDELGVHAVPGDDMVGLWPEHVAGRIGEDSSDASDARQADESIEETGSAATV
;
A
#
# COMPACT_ATOMS: atom_id res chain seq x y z
N MET A 1 6.72 -5.60 -6.33
CA MET A 1 5.43 -5.17 -5.75
C MET A 1 5.53 -3.70 -5.39
N ILE A 2 4.57 -2.87 -5.78
CA ILE A 2 4.61 -1.41 -5.57
C ILE A 2 3.19 -0.83 -5.59
N ASP A 3 2.95 0.31 -4.95
CA ASP A 3 1.69 1.03 -5.08
C ASP A 3 1.39 1.41 -6.54
N GLN A 4 0.12 1.28 -6.92
CA GLN A 4 -0.36 1.55 -8.27
C GLN A 4 -0.08 2.98 -8.76
N PHE A 5 -0.17 3.98 -7.88
CA PHE A 5 0.14 5.37 -8.15
C PHE A 5 1.65 5.61 -8.28
N MET A 6 2.45 4.95 -7.45
CA MET A 6 3.91 5.06 -7.56
C MET A 6 4.41 4.56 -8.91
N LEU A 7 3.75 3.55 -9.49
CA LEU A 7 4.05 3.10 -10.86
C LEU A 7 3.72 4.15 -11.94
N ALA A 8 2.78 5.06 -11.68
CA ALA A 8 2.46 6.18 -12.58
C ALA A 8 3.29 7.44 -12.29
N ASN A 9 4.05 7.48 -11.19
CA ASN A 9 4.76 8.68 -10.75
C ASN A 9 5.81 9.12 -11.80
N PRO A 10 5.75 10.35 -12.34
CA PRO A 10 6.72 10.85 -13.30
C PRO A 10 8.17 10.72 -12.85
N GLN A 11 8.47 11.05 -11.60
CA GLN A 11 9.83 10.98 -11.08
C GLN A 11 10.35 9.56 -11.00
N PHE A 12 9.46 8.58 -10.76
CA PHE A 12 9.81 7.16 -10.73
C PHE A 12 10.12 6.66 -12.15
N VAL A 13 9.22 6.94 -13.10
CA VAL A 13 9.38 6.52 -14.51
C VAL A 13 10.61 7.17 -15.14
N ASP A 14 10.83 8.47 -14.91
CA ASP A 14 12.02 9.18 -15.42
C ASP A 14 13.32 8.59 -14.86
N GLN A 15 13.35 8.20 -13.57
CA GLN A 15 14.52 7.55 -12.98
C GLN A 15 14.71 6.13 -13.49
N LEU A 16 13.63 5.36 -13.71
CA LEU A 16 13.73 4.03 -14.31
C LEU A 16 14.31 4.08 -15.72
N GLU A 17 13.88 5.05 -16.54
CA GLU A 17 14.41 5.25 -17.90
C GLU A 17 15.92 5.56 -17.89
N GLN A 18 16.39 6.34 -16.92
CA GLN A 18 17.82 6.61 -16.75
C GLN A 18 18.62 5.38 -16.33
N LEU A 19 17.97 4.39 -15.72
CA LEU A 19 18.59 3.15 -15.25
C LEU A 19 18.40 1.98 -16.23
N ILE A 20 17.94 2.21 -17.47
CA ILE A 20 17.52 1.12 -18.36
C ILE A 20 18.62 0.08 -18.62
N ASP A 21 19.86 0.55 -18.83
CA ASP A 21 21.04 -0.29 -19.09
C ASP A 21 21.83 -0.62 -17.81
N GLU A 22 21.35 -0.19 -16.65
CA GLU A 22 21.99 -0.44 -15.36
C GLU A 22 21.63 -1.83 -14.81
N SER A 23 22.36 -2.23 -13.77
CA SER A 23 22.18 -3.54 -13.16
C SER A 23 20.80 -3.70 -12.49
N PRO A 24 20.30 -4.94 -12.35
CA PRO A 24 19.05 -5.23 -11.65
C PRO A 24 18.94 -4.59 -10.27
N GLU A 25 20.04 -4.63 -9.52
CA GLU A 25 20.08 -4.17 -8.13
C GLU A 25 19.81 -2.67 -8.03
N LYS A 26 20.21 -1.88 -9.04
CA LYS A 26 19.93 -0.44 -9.09
C LYS A 26 18.45 -0.15 -9.31
N LYS A 27 17.76 -0.96 -10.10
CA LYS A 27 16.31 -0.85 -10.28
C LYS A 27 15.59 -1.29 -9.01
N ASP A 28 16.07 -2.33 -8.34
CA ASP A 28 15.53 -2.76 -7.05
C ASP A 28 15.68 -1.69 -5.96
N GLU A 29 16.83 -1.01 -5.90
CA GLU A 29 17.06 0.16 -5.03
C GLU A 29 16.04 1.27 -5.31
N LEU A 30 15.75 1.55 -6.59
CA LEU A 30 14.75 2.53 -6.98
C LEU A 30 13.33 2.12 -6.57
N VAL A 31 12.95 0.86 -6.77
CA VAL A 31 11.66 0.31 -6.31
C VAL A 31 11.51 0.50 -4.80
N ARG A 32 12.54 0.16 -4.01
CA ARG A 32 12.54 0.36 -2.54
C ARG A 32 12.44 1.82 -2.14
N LYS A 33 13.14 2.73 -2.84
CA LYS A 33 13.08 4.18 -2.61
C LYS A 33 11.66 4.73 -2.75
N TYR A 34 10.85 4.14 -3.62
CA TYR A 34 9.45 4.52 -3.84
C TYR A 34 8.45 3.65 -3.05
N GLY A 35 8.92 3.00 -1.97
CA GLY A 35 8.08 2.25 -1.05
C GLY A 35 7.63 0.88 -1.57
N GLY A 36 8.23 0.38 -2.65
CA GLY A 36 8.00 -0.96 -3.16
C GLY A 36 8.95 -2.00 -2.55
N VAL A 37 8.71 -3.26 -2.91
CA VAL A 37 9.58 -4.39 -2.57
C VAL A 37 9.72 -5.32 -3.75
N VAL A 38 10.92 -5.89 -3.94
CA VAL A 38 11.20 -6.89 -4.96
C VAL A 38 11.38 -8.23 -4.25
N VAL A 39 10.61 -9.22 -4.67
CA VAL A 39 10.65 -10.58 -4.13
C VAL A 39 11.06 -11.51 -5.25
N GLN A 40 12.05 -12.35 -4.99
CA GLN A 40 12.49 -13.38 -5.93
C GLN A 40 11.62 -14.62 -5.76
N LEU A 41 11.04 -15.07 -6.87
CA LEU A 41 10.24 -16.29 -6.96
C LEU A 41 10.84 -17.21 -8.04
N ALA A 42 10.57 -18.52 -7.99
CA ALA A 42 10.98 -19.39 -9.07
C ALA A 42 10.09 -19.15 -10.32
N PRO A 43 10.56 -19.50 -11.53
CA PRO A 43 9.73 -19.39 -12.72
C PRO A 43 8.52 -20.34 -12.64
N ALA A 44 7.31 -19.77 -12.54
CA ALA A 44 6.05 -20.51 -12.54
C ALA A 44 4.86 -19.57 -12.84
N THR A 45 3.67 -20.15 -12.97
CA THR A 45 2.42 -19.36 -12.92
C THR A 45 2.01 -19.21 -11.46
N TYR A 46 1.77 -17.97 -11.03
CA TYR A 46 1.32 -17.68 -9.67
C TYR A 46 -0.14 -17.23 -9.66
N ARG A 47 -0.83 -17.57 -8.58
CA ARG A 47 -2.14 -17.06 -8.21
C ARG A 47 -2.03 -16.15 -7.01
N ILE A 48 -2.99 -15.24 -6.93
CA ILE A 48 -3.12 -14.33 -5.81
C ILE A 48 -4.46 -14.61 -5.14
N ALA A 49 -4.39 -15.25 -3.97
CA ALA A 49 -5.51 -15.42 -3.06
C ALA A 49 -5.57 -14.22 -2.11
N ARG A 50 -6.79 -13.85 -1.71
CA ARG A 50 -7.02 -12.78 -0.74
C ARG A 50 -8.05 -13.24 0.26
N ASP A 51 -7.72 -13.11 1.54
CA ASP A 51 -8.68 -13.22 2.62
C ASP A 51 -8.99 -11.82 3.18
N PRO A 52 -10.19 -11.26 2.92
CA PRO A 52 -10.57 -9.95 3.43
C PRO A 52 -10.85 -9.94 4.94
N TYR A 53 -11.11 -11.08 5.56
CA TYR A 53 -11.40 -11.19 6.99
C TYR A 53 -10.11 -11.33 7.81
N ALA A 54 -9.15 -12.08 7.30
CA ALA A 54 -7.82 -12.20 7.90
C ALA A 54 -6.88 -11.03 7.51
N PHE A 55 -7.31 -10.16 6.60
CA PHE A 55 -6.47 -9.10 6.02
C PHE A 55 -5.16 -9.64 5.45
N THR A 56 -5.24 -10.73 4.68
CA THR A 56 -4.08 -11.35 4.04
C THR A 56 -4.20 -11.41 2.52
N ILE A 57 -3.08 -11.26 1.84
CA ILE A 57 -2.89 -11.57 0.41
C ILE A 57 -1.81 -12.64 0.35
N ILE A 58 -2.06 -13.67 -0.42
CA ILE A 58 -1.16 -14.80 -0.58
C ILE A 58 -0.85 -14.94 -2.06
N VAL A 59 0.43 -14.84 -2.41
CA VAL A 59 0.97 -15.16 -3.73
C VAL A 59 1.52 -16.57 -3.67
N HIS A 60 1.01 -17.48 -4.50
CA HIS A 60 1.39 -18.89 -4.46
C HIS A 60 1.36 -19.48 -5.87
N GLN A 61 2.15 -20.53 -6.13
CA GLN A 61 2.16 -21.18 -7.44
C GLN A 61 0.78 -21.81 -7.78
N ASP A 62 0.41 -21.81 -9.06
CA ASP A 62 -0.83 -22.44 -9.50
C ASP A 62 -0.84 -23.95 -9.17
N GLY A 63 -1.97 -24.45 -8.69
CA GLY A 63 -2.13 -25.83 -8.24
C GLY A 63 -1.63 -26.12 -6.82
N SER A 64 -0.93 -25.19 -6.16
CA SER A 64 -0.62 -25.32 -4.73
C SER A 64 -1.88 -25.05 -3.87
N SER A 65 -2.03 -25.83 -2.79
CA SER A 65 -3.12 -25.62 -1.83
C SER A 65 -2.76 -24.50 -0.86
N THR A 66 -3.64 -23.52 -0.72
CA THR A 66 -3.62 -22.53 0.37
C THR A 66 -4.58 -22.90 1.50
N GLU A 67 -5.31 -24.01 1.39
CA GLU A 67 -6.29 -24.44 2.40
C GLU A 67 -5.58 -25.00 3.63
N GLY A 68 -5.95 -24.48 4.82
CA GLY A 68 -5.49 -25.00 6.11
C GLY A 68 -4.11 -24.54 6.56
N VAL A 69 -3.41 -23.71 5.77
CA VAL A 69 -2.15 -23.09 6.19
C VAL A 69 -2.48 -21.78 6.88
N GLU A 70 -2.27 -21.71 8.19
CA GLU A 70 -2.08 -20.43 8.88
C GLU A 70 -0.74 -19.86 8.38
N ILE A 71 -0.77 -19.24 7.19
CA ILE A 71 0.42 -18.72 6.52
C ILE A 71 1.10 -17.67 7.40
N THR A 72 0.33 -16.91 8.18
CA THR A 72 0.85 -15.98 9.19
C THR A 72 1.77 -16.65 10.21
N ASP A 73 1.53 -17.92 10.54
CA ASP A 73 2.29 -18.67 11.54
C ASP A 73 3.49 -19.41 10.93
N SER A 74 3.38 -19.72 9.64
CA SER A 74 4.36 -20.47 8.87
C SER A 74 5.38 -19.58 8.18
N ALA A 75 4.98 -18.38 7.76
CA ALA A 75 5.82 -17.40 7.10
C ALA A 75 6.73 -16.71 8.12
N LYS A 76 8.00 -17.12 8.13
CA LYS A 76 8.99 -16.72 9.13
C LYS A 76 10.11 -15.85 8.57
N GLU A 77 10.18 -15.73 7.25
CA GLU A 77 11.21 -14.94 6.58
C GLU A 77 10.63 -13.58 6.20
N ASP A 78 11.13 -12.51 6.82
CA ASP A 78 10.81 -11.13 6.47
C ASP A 78 11.55 -10.73 5.18
N LEU A 79 10.78 -10.40 4.14
CA LEU A 79 11.28 -9.97 2.83
C LEU A 79 11.22 -8.44 2.68
N GLY A 80 10.77 -7.72 3.71
CA GLY A 80 10.59 -6.28 3.74
C GLY A 80 9.13 -5.86 3.68
N LYS A 81 8.90 -4.63 3.22
CA LYS A 81 7.59 -3.99 3.31
C LYS A 81 7.22 -3.27 2.03
N VAL A 82 5.92 -3.17 1.78
CA VAL A 82 5.36 -2.34 0.69
C VAL A 82 4.40 -1.31 1.27
N PHE A 83 4.61 -0.06 0.86
CA PHE A 83 3.74 1.06 1.19
C PHE A 83 2.69 1.21 0.09
N ILE A 84 1.42 1.27 0.48
CA ILE A 84 0.28 1.44 -0.40
C ILE A 84 -0.46 2.69 0.06
N ASP A 85 -0.53 3.72 -0.78
CA ASP A 85 -1.25 4.97 -0.50
C ASP A 85 -2.63 4.96 -1.17
N THR A 86 -2.71 4.39 -2.38
CA THR A 86 -3.91 4.50 -3.24
C THR A 86 -4.89 3.35 -3.12
N ARG A 87 -4.73 2.53 -2.08
CA ARG A 87 -5.50 1.30 -1.85
C ARG A 87 -5.28 0.24 -2.92
N CYS A 88 -4.31 0.37 -3.83
CA CYS A 88 -4.08 -0.59 -4.90
C CYS A 88 -2.61 -1.01 -4.94
N LEU A 89 -2.36 -2.30 -4.68
CA LEU A 89 -1.08 -2.94 -4.87
C LEU A 89 -0.94 -3.43 -6.31
N ALA A 90 0.12 -3.00 -6.99
CA ALA A 90 0.57 -3.57 -8.25
C ALA A 90 1.68 -4.62 -7.99
N MET A 91 1.47 -5.82 -8.52
CA MET A 91 2.43 -6.91 -8.56
C MET A 91 2.76 -7.14 -10.03
N VAL A 92 3.99 -6.83 -10.42
CA VAL A 92 4.45 -6.93 -11.81
C VAL A 92 5.79 -7.63 -11.82
N ASP A 93 6.06 -8.33 -12.92
CA ASP A 93 7.38 -8.88 -13.16
C ASP A 93 8.39 -7.75 -13.30
N ARG A 94 9.61 -7.98 -12.82
CA ARG A 94 10.68 -6.98 -12.83
C ARG A 94 11.06 -6.58 -14.26
N GLU A 95 10.95 -7.49 -15.22
CA GLU A 95 11.18 -7.20 -16.65
C GLU A 95 10.19 -6.18 -17.22
N LEU A 96 8.99 -6.05 -16.63
CA LEU A 96 8.02 -5.03 -17.05
C LEU A 96 8.53 -3.61 -16.76
N LEU A 97 9.44 -3.46 -15.79
CA LEU A 97 10.07 -2.18 -15.47
C LEU A 97 11.08 -1.74 -16.53
N ASP A 98 11.48 -2.64 -17.43
CA ASP A 98 12.37 -2.36 -18.55
C ASP A 98 11.59 -1.88 -19.79
N ASP A 99 10.25 -2.03 -19.81
CA ASP A 99 9.40 -1.49 -20.87
C ASP A 99 8.97 -0.05 -20.55
N VAL A 100 9.87 0.90 -20.81
CA VAL A 100 9.61 2.33 -20.60
C VAL A 100 8.39 2.81 -21.41
N ALA A 101 8.16 2.29 -22.61
CA ALA A 101 7.03 2.69 -23.45
C ALA A 101 5.70 2.30 -22.80
N LEU A 102 5.64 1.09 -22.23
CA LEU A 102 4.50 0.63 -21.45
C LEU A 102 4.28 1.49 -20.19
N LEU A 103 5.34 1.79 -19.44
CA LEU A 103 5.24 2.64 -18.24
C LEU A 103 4.76 4.06 -18.56
N ARG A 104 5.22 4.65 -19.68
CA ARG A 104 4.74 5.95 -20.17
C ARG A 104 3.27 5.91 -20.56
N LYS A 105 2.84 4.85 -21.26
CA LYS A 105 1.42 4.64 -21.59
C LYS A 105 0.58 4.47 -20.32
N TYR A 106 1.06 3.70 -19.36
CA TYR A 106 0.43 3.52 -18.07
C TYR A 106 0.24 4.86 -17.34
N GLN A 107 1.29 5.68 -17.27
CA GLN A 107 1.24 7.03 -16.71
C GLN A 107 0.22 7.93 -17.39
N GLN A 108 0.16 7.92 -18.73
CA GLN A 108 -0.81 8.72 -19.49
C GLN A 108 -2.25 8.32 -19.15
N LEU A 109 -2.55 7.01 -19.10
CA LEU A 109 -3.87 6.51 -18.72
C LEU A 109 -4.22 6.91 -17.29
N TRP A 110 -3.26 6.81 -16.36
CA TRP A 110 -3.46 7.18 -14.96
C TRP A 110 -3.78 8.67 -14.79
N LEU A 111 -3.00 9.55 -15.43
CA LEU A 111 -3.26 10.99 -15.41
C LEU A 111 -4.56 11.39 -16.12
N GLY A 112 -5.02 10.56 -17.06
CA GLY A 112 -6.34 10.69 -17.70
C GLY A 112 -7.51 10.19 -16.86
N GLY A 113 -7.27 9.57 -15.69
CA GLY A 113 -8.32 8.98 -14.85
C GLY A 113 -8.89 7.66 -15.40
N GLU A 114 -8.18 7.01 -16.33
CA GLU A 114 -8.60 5.77 -16.98
C GLU A 114 -8.25 4.52 -16.15
N ASP A 115 -8.68 4.49 -14.88
CA ASP A 115 -8.29 3.47 -13.88
C ASP A 115 -8.47 2.03 -14.36
N LYS A 116 -9.54 1.78 -15.13
CA LYS A 116 -9.82 0.46 -15.71
C LYS A 116 -8.76 0.10 -16.76
N ALA A 117 -8.46 1.01 -17.67
CA ALA A 117 -7.46 0.80 -18.72
C ALA A 117 -6.06 0.60 -18.12
N CYS A 118 -5.73 1.30 -17.03
CA CYS A 118 -4.49 1.07 -16.27
C CYS A 118 -4.39 -0.39 -15.77
N ARG A 119 -5.46 -0.91 -15.15
CA ARG A 119 -5.47 -2.28 -14.63
C ARG A 119 -5.43 -3.32 -15.74
N ASP A 120 -6.17 -3.07 -16.82
CA ASP A 120 -6.20 -3.97 -17.98
C ASP A 120 -4.83 -3.99 -18.66
N LEU A 121 -4.17 -2.84 -18.84
CA LEU A 121 -2.80 -2.76 -19.36
C LEU A 121 -1.81 -3.57 -18.54
N LEU A 122 -1.85 -3.49 -17.21
CA LEU A 122 -0.96 -4.30 -16.37
C LEU A 122 -1.26 -5.79 -16.50
N ARG A 123 -2.54 -6.20 -16.52
CA ARG A 123 -2.94 -7.61 -16.65
C ARG A 123 -2.52 -8.22 -17.98
N ASP A 124 -2.70 -7.48 -19.07
CA ASP A 124 -2.35 -7.93 -20.41
C ASP A 124 -0.84 -8.15 -20.59
N ASN A 125 -0.01 -7.60 -19.68
CA ASN A 125 1.44 -7.72 -19.68
C ASN A 125 1.97 -8.51 -18.47
N GLY A 126 1.17 -9.44 -17.93
CA GLY A 126 1.59 -10.37 -16.87
C GLY A 126 1.54 -9.80 -15.44
N GLY A 127 1.15 -8.55 -15.28
CA GLY A 127 0.93 -7.93 -13.99
C GLY A 127 -0.40 -8.29 -13.33
N ALA A 128 -0.51 -7.97 -12.05
CA ALA A 128 -1.72 -8.08 -11.27
C ALA A 128 -1.91 -6.85 -10.39
N VAL A 129 -3.16 -6.42 -10.25
CA VAL A 129 -3.55 -5.34 -9.34
C VAL A 129 -4.56 -5.87 -8.34
N ARG A 130 -4.34 -5.58 -7.05
CA ARG A 130 -5.26 -5.95 -5.96
C ARG A 130 -5.46 -4.77 -5.03
N TYR A 131 -6.67 -4.65 -4.50
CA TYR A 131 -6.93 -3.63 -3.50
C TYR A 131 -6.21 -4.00 -2.19
N GLY A 132 -5.56 -3.00 -1.59
CA GLY A 132 -5.09 -3.02 -0.21
C GLY A 132 -6.25 -3.24 0.78
N PHE A 133 -5.89 -3.29 2.05
CA PHE A 133 -6.80 -3.63 3.14
C PHE A 133 -7.54 -2.42 3.67
N GLN A 134 -6.93 -1.23 3.67
CA GLN A 134 -7.52 -0.01 4.20
C GLN A 134 -7.67 1.11 3.17
N ARG A 135 -8.50 2.10 3.55
CA ARG A 135 -8.82 3.27 2.71
C ARG A 135 -7.75 4.36 2.79
N PHE A 136 -7.00 4.44 3.89
CA PHE A 136 -6.06 5.53 4.21
C PHE A 136 -4.60 5.11 4.07
N GLY A 137 -4.35 4.13 3.20
CA GLY A 137 -3.06 3.53 2.98
C GLY A 137 -2.74 2.40 3.97
N ASP A 138 -1.86 1.50 3.52
CA ASP A 138 -1.38 0.36 4.28
C ASP A 138 0.15 0.26 4.16
N GLU A 139 0.82 -0.10 5.25
CA GLU A 139 2.16 -0.67 5.22
C GLU A 139 2.00 -2.18 5.39
N LEU A 140 2.29 -2.95 4.33
CA LEU A 140 2.19 -4.40 4.37
C LEU A 140 3.58 -4.99 4.61
N GLY A 141 3.69 -5.83 5.62
CA GLY A 141 4.81 -6.76 5.74
C GLY A 141 4.71 -7.80 4.63
N VAL A 142 5.86 -8.18 4.08
CA VAL A 142 5.96 -9.17 3.01
C VAL A 142 6.83 -10.30 3.51
N HIS A 143 6.27 -11.50 3.57
CA HIS A 143 6.90 -12.62 4.25
C HIS A 143 6.90 -13.88 3.37
N ALA A 144 8.01 -14.60 3.33
CA ALA A 144 8.11 -15.90 2.68
C ALA A 144 7.73 -17.04 3.63
N VAL A 145 7.07 -18.06 3.09
CA VAL A 145 6.91 -19.35 3.76
C VAL A 145 8.15 -20.21 3.51
N PRO A 146 8.95 -20.57 4.53
CA PRO A 146 10.19 -21.30 4.30
C PRO A 146 9.95 -22.66 3.64
N GLY A 147 10.65 -22.91 2.54
CA GLY A 147 10.57 -24.17 1.79
C GLY A 147 9.41 -24.26 0.80
N ASP A 148 8.55 -23.26 0.76
CA ASP A 148 7.47 -23.11 -0.22
C ASP A 148 7.68 -21.84 -1.05
N ASP A 149 7.30 -21.88 -2.33
CA ASP A 149 7.34 -20.72 -3.21
C ASP A 149 6.08 -19.87 -3.04
N MET A 150 5.90 -19.38 -1.81
CA MET A 150 4.74 -18.64 -1.34
C MET A 150 5.13 -17.38 -0.59
N VAL A 151 4.41 -16.30 -0.87
CA VAL A 151 4.60 -14.99 -0.24
C VAL A 151 3.28 -14.55 0.37
N GLY A 152 3.29 -14.31 1.68
CA GLY A 152 2.19 -13.70 2.41
C GLY A 152 2.41 -12.19 2.56
N LEU A 153 1.31 -11.44 2.49
CA LEU A 153 1.26 -10.02 2.79
C LEU A 153 0.12 -9.75 3.75
N TRP A 154 0.40 -8.98 4.80
CA TRP A 154 -0.60 -8.51 5.76
C TRP A 154 -0.19 -7.17 6.36
N PRO A 155 -1.13 -6.39 6.91
CA PRO A 155 -0.80 -5.17 7.62
C PRO A 155 0.11 -5.50 8.81
N GLU A 156 1.29 -4.87 8.84
CA GLU A 156 2.05 -4.85 10.09
C GLU A 156 1.47 -3.75 10.96
N HIS A 157 1.11 -4.09 12.20
CA HIS A 157 0.68 -3.08 13.16
C HIS A 157 1.79 -2.04 13.31
N VAL A 158 1.54 -0.80 12.84
CA VAL A 158 2.25 0.36 13.33
C VAL A 158 1.90 0.46 14.81
N ALA A 159 2.76 -0.10 15.66
CA ALA A 159 2.63 0.06 17.10
C ALA A 159 2.75 1.56 17.41
N GLY A 160 1.61 2.21 17.63
CA GLY A 160 1.51 3.56 18.17
C GLY A 160 0.95 4.60 17.20
N ARG A 161 -0.31 4.99 17.47
CA ARG A 161 -0.79 6.37 17.70
C ARG A 161 -2.28 6.49 17.41
N ILE A 162 -3.10 5.93 18.29
CA ILE A 162 -4.44 6.46 18.54
C ILE A 162 -4.62 6.49 20.06
N GLY A 163 -4.40 7.67 20.67
CA GLY A 163 -5.04 8.03 21.93
C GLY A 163 -4.23 7.93 23.24
N GLU A 164 -3.01 8.46 23.30
CA GLU A 164 -2.45 8.95 24.56
C GLU A 164 -2.02 10.40 24.36
N ASP A 165 -3.00 11.33 24.42
CA ASP A 165 -2.82 12.72 24.87
C ASP A 165 -4.16 13.45 24.80
N SER A 166 -4.85 13.53 25.93
CA SER A 166 -5.42 14.77 26.50
C SER A 166 -6.50 14.46 27.56
N SER A 167 -6.07 14.13 28.77
CA SER A 167 -6.89 14.39 29.97
C SER A 167 -6.07 15.20 30.96
N ASP A 168 -5.52 16.32 30.49
CA ASP A 168 -5.14 17.46 31.31
C ASP A 168 -6.01 18.65 30.86
N ALA A 169 -7.32 18.50 31.08
CA ALA A 169 -8.23 19.64 31.15
C ALA A 169 -8.38 19.96 32.64
N SER A 170 -7.51 20.84 33.11
CA SER A 170 -7.69 21.57 34.34
C SER A 170 -9.04 22.29 34.29
N ASP A 171 -9.94 21.84 35.16
CA ASP A 171 -11.29 22.33 35.34
C ASP A 171 -11.23 23.73 36.03
N ALA A 172 -10.85 24.75 35.27
CA ALA A 172 -10.93 26.15 35.66
C ALA A 172 -12.34 26.68 35.32
N ARG A 173 -13.31 26.41 36.20
CA ARG A 173 -14.62 27.06 36.18
C ARG A 173 -14.53 28.46 36.78
N GLN A 174 -14.57 29.48 35.95
CA GLN A 174 -15.01 30.83 36.32
C GLN A 174 -15.71 31.49 35.12
N ALA A 175 -17.02 31.71 35.26
CA ALA A 175 -17.69 32.99 35.02
C ALA A 175 -19.19 32.78 35.28
N ASP A 176 -19.56 33.01 36.52
CA ASP A 176 -20.94 33.12 37.00
C ASP A 176 -21.46 34.51 36.57
N GLU A 177 -22.52 34.52 35.77
CA GLU A 177 -23.25 35.71 35.35
C GLU A 177 -24.05 36.24 36.53
N SER A 178 -23.70 37.42 37.03
CA SER A 178 -24.60 38.25 37.84
C SER A 178 -24.48 39.71 37.42
N ILE A 179 -25.41 40.13 36.56
CA ILE A 179 -25.77 41.54 36.37
C ILE A 179 -27.27 41.63 36.68
N GLU A 180 -27.58 42.04 37.91
CA GLU A 180 -28.87 42.62 38.28
C GLU A 180 -28.65 44.07 38.74
N GLU A 181 -29.75 44.82 38.68
CA GLU A 181 -29.97 46.21 39.07
C GLU A 181 -29.51 47.30 38.10
N THR A 182 -30.48 47.85 37.36
CA THR A 182 -30.99 49.20 37.66
C THR A 182 -32.22 49.52 36.78
N GLY A 183 -33.21 50.21 37.35
CA GLY A 183 -34.07 51.11 36.55
C GLY A 183 -35.58 50.93 36.68
N SER A 184 -36.13 51.37 37.81
CA SER A 184 -37.54 51.59 38.08
C SER A 184 -38.25 52.55 37.10
N ALA A 185 -39.46 52.14 36.70
CA ALA A 185 -40.70 52.86 36.37
C ALA A 185 -40.72 54.38 36.04
N ALA A 186 -41.33 54.66 34.86
CA ALA A 186 -42.36 55.66 34.50
C ALA A 186 -42.68 56.84 35.45
N THR A 187 -42.98 58.03 34.91
CA THR A 187 -44.34 58.63 34.80
C THR A 187 -44.32 60.00 34.07
N VAL A 188 -45.36 60.26 33.26
CA VAL A 188 -45.89 61.49 32.60
C VAL A 188 -45.06 62.16 31.51
#